data_AF-A0A7D3WLM7-F1
#
_entry.id   AF-A0A7D3WLM7-F1
#
_cell.length_a   1.000
_cell.length_b   1.000
_cell.length_c   1.000
_cell.angle_alpha   90.00
_cell.angle_beta   90.00
_cell.angle_gamma   90.00
#
_symmetry.space_group_name_H-M   'P 1'
#
loop_
_entity.id
_entity.type
_entity.pdbx_description
1 polymer ?
#
loop_
_entity_poly.entity_id
_entity_poly.type
_entity_poly.pdbx_seq_one_letter_code
_entity_poly.pdbx_strand_id
1 'polypeptide(L)'
;MAGPFTVETLQSLNPVSPEELEAPAEELESQAQFEGRVFAGLTASGVRNGARNEQAVFLRVERRASPALPAEGYRRDAGGRERKAYFLLGPCFGTVSKTQVNEAVRECRQLGDADWLVVLGFAFDDAIENREQTTNAGTFQVTRARIGEDLLQEGLLKKDKKAASFVTIGEPEIALLRDAATGTATVEVQGLDIWDPINNRLAARSVEDIVYWRLDDDYDGANFLVRQVFFCGGEKNEFKKWRARLDGQASASAKKQAEQTLRIELDEDAWERLYGFRSHPIELRPGRRVAVRVISQFGEESTRVLTL
;
A
#
# COMPACT_ATOMS: atom_id res chain seq x y z
N MET A 1 -28.37 -50.97 4.25
CA MET A 1 -28.46 -50.32 2.92
C MET A 1 -27.99 -48.89 3.08
N ALA A 2 -26.86 -48.54 2.49
CA ALA A 2 -26.34 -47.17 2.43
C ALA A 2 -26.72 -46.54 1.08
N GLY A 3 -27.09 -45.26 1.08
CA GLY A 3 -27.52 -44.53 -0.12
C GLY A 3 -26.33 -43.91 -0.88
N PRO A 4 -26.53 -43.50 -2.15
CA PRO A 4 -25.45 -43.12 -3.08
C PRO A 4 -24.77 -41.76 -2.82
N PHE A 5 -24.95 -41.13 -1.65
CA PHE A 5 -24.36 -39.81 -1.32
C PHE A 5 -23.81 -39.70 0.11
N THR A 6 -23.43 -40.82 0.74
CA THR A 6 -22.66 -40.75 1.99
C THR A 6 -21.17 -40.67 1.67
N VAL A 7 -20.60 -39.46 1.73
CA VAL A 7 -19.15 -39.24 1.78
C VAL A 7 -18.75 -39.31 3.25
N GLU A 8 -18.07 -40.38 3.65
CA GLU A 8 -17.38 -40.41 4.94
C GLU A 8 -16.08 -39.61 4.80
N THR A 9 -16.02 -38.43 5.41
CA THR A 9 -14.75 -37.71 5.55
C THR A 9 -13.90 -38.43 6.60
N LEU A 10 -12.93 -39.22 6.16
CA LEU A 10 -11.79 -39.63 6.98
C LEU A 10 -10.92 -38.39 7.26
N GLN A 11 -11.41 -37.49 8.10
CA GLN A 11 -10.55 -36.55 8.80
C GLN A 11 -10.05 -37.29 10.03
N SER A 12 -8.83 -37.82 9.94
CA SER A 12 -8.10 -38.29 11.12
C SER A 12 -7.84 -37.08 12.02
N LEU A 13 -8.73 -36.85 12.98
CA LEU A 13 -8.53 -35.98 14.13
C LEU A 13 -7.54 -36.65 15.09
N ASN A 14 -6.29 -36.81 14.67
CA ASN A 14 -5.19 -36.95 15.61
C ASN A 14 -4.58 -35.55 15.77
N PRO A 15 -4.94 -34.80 16.83
CA PRO A 15 -4.24 -33.57 17.14
C PRO A 15 -2.79 -33.91 17.49
N VAL A 16 -1.88 -33.50 16.61
CA VAL A 16 -0.43 -33.59 16.83
C VAL A 16 -0.05 -32.59 17.91
N SER A 17 0.83 -33.00 18.84
CA SER A 17 1.28 -32.11 19.91
C SER A 17 2.13 -30.96 19.33
N PRO A 18 2.12 -29.74 19.93
CA PRO A 18 2.91 -28.61 19.42
C PRO A 18 4.42 -28.88 19.29
N GLU A 19 4.93 -29.87 20.01
CA GLU A 19 6.34 -30.29 20.05
C GLU A 19 6.69 -31.27 18.91
N GLU A 20 5.69 -31.92 18.31
CA GLU A 20 5.81 -32.86 17.18
C GLU A 20 5.47 -32.20 15.82
N LEU A 21 5.10 -30.93 15.82
CA LEU A 21 5.10 -30.11 14.60
C LEU A 21 6.57 -29.93 14.18
N GLU A 22 7.03 -30.72 13.22
CA GLU A 22 8.21 -30.38 12.42
C GLU A 22 7.95 -29.01 11.77
N ALA A 23 8.37 -27.93 12.42
CA ALA A 23 8.46 -26.63 11.78
C ALA A 23 9.86 -26.08 12.07
N PRO A 24 10.86 -26.42 11.23
CA PRO A 24 11.71 -25.33 10.76
C PRO A 24 12.33 -25.47 9.36
N ALA A 25 12.70 -26.66 8.86
CA ALA A 25 13.60 -26.75 7.70
C ALA A 25 12.93 -26.32 6.38
N GLU A 26 11.74 -26.85 6.09
CA GLU A 26 11.01 -26.51 4.86
C GLU A 26 10.52 -25.05 4.86
N GLU A 27 10.09 -24.54 6.02
CA GLU A 27 9.69 -23.14 6.18
C GLU A 27 10.89 -22.17 6.06
N LEU A 28 12.04 -22.51 6.66
CA LEU A 28 13.28 -21.72 6.53
C LEU A 28 13.82 -21.76 5.10
N GLU A 29 13.78 -22.91 4.43
CA GLU A 29 14.16 -23.02 3.02
C GLU A 29 13.22 -22.20 2.14
N SER A 30 11.90 -22.27 2.38
CA SER A 30 10.90 -21.47 1.68
C SER A 30 11.14 -19.96 1.87
N GLN A 31 11.47 -19.52 3.09
CA GLN A 31 11.79 -18.13 3.38
C GLN A 31 13.10 -17.67 2.71
N ALA A 32 14.16 -18.49 2.76
CA ALA A 32 15.45 -18.17 2.12
C ALA A 32 15.33 -18.13 0.58
N GLN A 33 14.47 -18.97 0.01
CA GLN A 33 14.13 -18.95 -1.42
C GLN A 33 13.34 -17.70 -1.78
N PHE A 34 12.35 -17.31 -0.97
CA PHE A 34 11.60 -16.07 -1.14
C PHE A 34 12.51 -14.84 -1.08
N GLU A 35 13.38 -14.74 -0.07
CA GLU A 35 14.41 -13.70 0.04
C GLU A 35 15.30 -13.65 -1.22
N GLY A 36 15.75 -14.81 -1.70
CA GLY A 36 16.50 -14.92 -2.95
C GLY A 36 15.74 -14.36 -4.16
N ARG A 37 14.44 -14.68 -4.29
CA ARG A 37 13.58 -14.15 -5.36
C ARG A 37 13.41 -12.65 -5.26
N VAL A 38 13.19 -12.11 -4.05
CA VAL A 38 13.05 -10.67 -3.81
C VAL A 38 14.32 -9.93 -4.21
N PHE A 39 15.50 -10.38 -3.76
CA PHE A 39 16.77 -9.71 -4.08
C PHE A 39 17.12 -9.81 -5.57
N ALA A 40 16.84 -10.95 -6.21
CA ALA A 40 16.94 -11.07 -7.66
C ALA A 40 15.97 -10.11 -8.39
N GLY A 41 14.75 -9.96 -7.87
CA GLY A 41 13.78 -9.00 -8.39
C GLY A 41 14.26 -7.55 -8.28
N LEU A 42 14.87 -7.16 -7.16
CA LEU A 42 15.40 -5.80 -6.96
C LEU A 42 16.50 -5.44 -7.96
N THR A 43 17.31 -6.41 -8.37
CA THR A 43 18.34 -6.21 -9.42
C THR A 43 17.76 -6.24 -10.84
N ALA A 44 16.71 -7.02 -11.09
CA ALA A 44 16.10 -7.16 -12.41
C ALA A 44 15.09 -6.05 -12.74
N SER A 45 14.20 -5.74 -11.79
CA SER A 45 13.10 -4.79 -11.93
C SER A 45 13.32 -3.51 -11.14
N GLY A 46 14.06 -3.54 -10.04
CA GLY A 46 14.21 -2.37 -9.18
C GLY A 46 12.91 -1.90 -8.52
N VAL A 47 13.01 -0.78 -7.81
CA VAL A 47 11.90 -0.17 -7.08
C VAL A 47 11.37 1.04 -7.85
N ARG A 48 10.05 1.11 -8.05
CA ARG A 48 9.35 2.12 -8.87
C ARG A 48 8.46 2.99 -7.99
N ASN A 49 8.15 4.19 -8.44
CA ASN A 49 7.23 5.11 -7.76
C ASN A 49 6.07 5.60 -8.66
N GLY A 50 5.83 4.87 -9.75
CA GLY A 50 4.83 5.20 -10.77
C GLY A 50 5.33 6.05 -11.93
N ALA A 51 6.35 6.89 -11.75
CA ALA A 51 6.94 7.63 -12.85
C ALA A 51 7.94 6.79 -13.65
N ARG A 52 7.91 6.95 -14.98
CA ARG A 52 8.74 6.16 -15.91
C ARG A 52 10.24 6.28 -15.67
N ASN A 53 10.71 7.44 -15.19
CA ASN A 53 12.14 7.75 -15.04
C ASN A 53 12.62 7.73 -13.58
N GLU A 54 11.76 7.36 -12.62
CA GLU A 54 12.05 7.39 -11.18
C GLU A 54 12.07 5.95 -10.65
N GLN A 55 12.79 5.08 -11.36
CA GLN A 55 12.94 3.66 -11.06
C GLN A 55 14.36 3.36 -10.60
N ALA A 56 14.52 3.00 -9.32
CA ALA A 56 15.79 2.61 -8.74
C ALA A 56 16.11 1.14 -9.03
N VAL A 57 16.86 0.90 -10.11
CA VAL A 57 17.42 -0.42 -10.41
C VAL A 57 18.74 -0.60 -9.65
N PHE A 58 18.83 -1.68 -8.87
CA PHE A 58 20.02 -1.97 -8.07
C PHE A 58 21.09 -2.67 -8.93
N LEU A 59 22.30 -2.14 -8.89
CA LEU A 59 23.49 -2.72 -9.54
C LEU A 59 23.84 -4.07 -8.92
N ARG A 60 23.70 -4.16 -7.60
CA ARG A 60 23.88 -5.37 -6.81
C ARG A 60 23.08 -5.28 -5.52
N VAL A 61 22.69 -6.43 -5.01
CA VAL A 61 22.08 -6.61 -3.69
C VAL A 61 22.88 -7.69 -2.97
N GLU A 62 23.41 -7.35 -1.81
CA GLU A 62 24.29 -8.18 -1.01
C GLU A 62 23.59 -8.56 0.29
N ARG A 63 23.60 -9.86 0.62
CA ARG A 63 22.99 -10.37 1.85
C ARG A 63 23.81 -9.96 3.06
N ARG A 64 23.11 -9.68 4.17
CA ARG A 64 23.68 -9.35 5.47
C ARG A 64 23.20 -10.35 6.51
N ALA A 65 24.05 -10.63 7.50
CA ALA A 65 23.69 -11.43 8.67
C ALA A 65 22.96 -10.56 9.71
N SER A 66 21.89 -9.89 9.31
CA SER A 66 21.02 -9.12 10.20
C SER A 66 19.55 -9.46 9.92
N PRO A 67 18.74 -9.79 10.94
CA PRO A 67 17.31 -10.01 10.77
C PRO A 67 16.55 -8.71 10.46
N ALA A 68 17.01 -7.57 10.98
CA ALA A 68 16.35 -6.28 10.76
C ALA A 68 16.69 -5.68 9.39
N LEU A 69 17.92 -5.91 8.92
CA LEU A 69 18.42 -5.42 7.63
C LEU A 69 19.10 -6.56 6.86
N PRO A 70 18.33 -7.53 6.32
CA PRO A 70 18.84 -8.75 5.68
C PRO A 70 19.65 -8.52 4.40
N ALA A 71 19.59 -7.32 3.81
CA ALA A 71 20.40 -6.99 2.65
C ALA A 71 20.71 -5.50 2.55
N GLU A 72 21.77 -5.21 1.80
CA GLU A 72 22.08 -3.87 1.27
C GLU A 72 22.12 -3.88 -0.25
N GLY A 73 21.76 -2.76 -0.86
CA GLY A 73 21.71 -2.59 -2.30
C GLY A 73 22.39 -1.32 -2.74
N TYR A 74 22.99 -1.37 -3.92
CA TYR A 74 23.70 -0.23 -4.50
C TYR A 74 22.98 0.22 -5.78
N ARG A 75 22.51 1.46 -5.81
CA ARG A 75 21.82 2.08 -6.96
C ARG A 75 22.62 3.27 -7.48
N ARG A 76 22.29 3.73 -8.69
CA ARG A 76 22.80 5.02 -9.20
C ARG A 76 21.80 6.13 -8.94
N ASP A 77 22.29 7.30 -8.55
CA ASP A 77 21.51 8.53 -8.55
C ASP A 77 21.43 9.18 -9.95
N ALA A 78 20.69 10.28 -10.07
CA ALA A 78 20.61 11.06 -11.31
C ALA A 78 21.98 11.52 -11.86
N GLY A 79 22.97 11.67 -10.99
CA GLY A 79 24.35 12.04 -11.35
C GLY A 79 25.26 10.84 -11.68
N GLY A 80 24.72 9.62 -11.68
CA GLY A 80 25.46 8.38 -11.93
C GLY A 80 26.33 7.91 -10.77
N ARG A 81 26.27 8.55 -9.61
CA ARG A 81 27.02 8.14 -8.42
C ARG A 81 26.34 6.96 -7.75
N GLU A 82 27.16 6.05 -7.22
CA GLU A 82 26.65 4.94 -6.44
C GLU A 82 26.10 5.43 -5.08
N ARG A 83 24.93 4.92 -4.69
CA ARG A 83 24.24 5.17 -3.42
C ARG A 83 23.81 3.86 -2.82
N LYS A 84 23.96 3.75 -1.49
CA LYS A 84 23.61 2.56 -0.73
C LYS A 84 22.19 2.71 -0.16
N ALA A 85 21.41 1.63 -0.25
CA ALA A 85 20.15 1.47 0.45
C ALA A 85 20.16 0.19 1.29
N TYR A 86 19.45 0.21 2.40
CA TYR A 86 19.16 -0.98 3.20
C TYR A 86 17.74 -1.49 2.93
N PHE A 87 17.54 -2.79 3.13
CA PHE A 87 16.23 -3.42 2.98
C PHE A 87 15.79 -4.04 4.29
N LEU A 88 14.55 -3.74 4.71
CA LEU A 88 13.80 -4.57 5.65
C LEU A 88 12.82 -5.41 4.83
N LEU A 89 12.83 -6.72 5.02
CA LEU A 89 11.89 -7.63 4.37
C LEU A 89 10.81 -8.08 5.35
N GLY A 90 9.56 -7.81 5.00
CA GLY A 90 8.37 -8.25 5.71
C GLY A 90 8.07 -9.74 5.55
N PRO A 91 7.14 -10.27 6.35
CA PRO A 91 6.71 -11.66 6.24
C PRO A 91 6.00 -11.92 4.91
N CYS A 92 6.09 -13.14 4.38
CA CYS A 92 5.31 -13.58 3.22
C CYS A 92 3.81 -13.52 3.49
N PHE A 93 3.41 -13.89 4.71
CA PHE A 93 2.03 -13.93 5.17
C PHE A 93 1.92 -13.06 6.42
N GLY A 94 1.34 -11.87 6.28
CA GLY A 94 1.15 -10.93 7.37
C GLY A 94 1.55 -9.51 7.00
N THR A 95 1.56 -8.63 8.01
CA THR A 95 1.92 -7.22 7.86
C THR A 95 3.33 -6.98 8.37
N VAL A 96 4.02 -6.01 7.77
CA VAL A 96 5.20 -5.41 8.39
C VAL A 96 4.73 -4.63 9.61
N SER A 97 5.33 -4.93 10.76
CA SER A 97 4.98 -4.27 12.03
C SER A 97 5.80 -3.02 12.30
N LYS A 98 5.25 -2.10 13.09
CA LYS A 98 5.97 -0.91 13.56
C LYS A 98 7.26 -1.26 14.32
N THR A 99 7.27 -2.36 15.07
CA THR A 99 8.44 -2.82 15.82
C THR A 99 9.59 -3.20 14.89
N GLN A 100 9.32 -3.99 13.84
CA GLN A 100 10.31 -4.37 12.84
C GLN A 100 10.91 -3.13 12.15
N VAL A 101 10.07 -2.17 11.77
CA VAL A 101 10.55 -0.91 11.16
C VAL A 101 11.44 -0.13 12.13
N ASN A 102 11.07 -0.03 13.41
CA ASN A 102 11.88 0.69 14.39
C ASN A 102 13.25 0.03 14.62
N GLU A 103 13.31 -1.31 14.61
CA GLU A 103 14.57 -2.05 14.71
C GLU A 103 15.46 -1.83 13.48
N ALA A 104 14.88 -1.92 12.28
CA ALA A 104 15.58 -1.63 11.02
C ALA A 104 16.10 -0.19 10.97
N VAL A 105 15.29 0.78 11.39
CA VAL A 105 15.70 2.19 11.49
C VAL A 105 16.83 2.34 12.48
N ARG A 106 16.76 1.71 13.66
CA ARG A 106 17.81 1.77 14.68
C ARG A 106 19.13 1.22 14.13
N GLU A 107 19.13 0.07 13.47
CA GLU A 107 20.35 -0.49 12.88
C GLU A 107 20.89 0.38 11.73
N CYS A 108 20.01 0.87 10.85
CA CYS A 108 20.37 1.77 9.75
C CYS A 108 21.08 3.04 10.27
N ARG A 109 20.59 3.62 11.37
CA ARG A 109 21.21 4.77 12.05
C ARG A 109 22.59 4.45 12.61
N GLN A 110 22.82 3.23 13.10
CA GLN A 110 24.11 2.82 13.67
C GLN A 110 25.18 2.65 12.59
N LEU A 111 24.78 2.19 11.40
CA LEU A 111 25.67 2.01 10.26
C LEU A 111 26.01 3.34 9.58
N GLY A 112 25.01 4.20 9.37
CA GLY A 112 25.21 5.61 8.97
C GLY A 112 25.80 5.83 7.58
N ASP A 113 25.80 4.82 6.71
CA ASP A 113 26.43 4.82 5.38
C ASP A 113 25.44 4.65 4.21
N ALA A 114 24.14 4.65 4.49
CA ALA A 114 23.06 4.59 3.51
C ALA A 114 22.16 5.83 3.55
N ASP A 115 21.61 6.21 2.40
CA ASP A 115 20.69 7.34 2.26
C ASP A 115 19.22 6.91 2.16
N TRP A 116 18.96 5.60 2.16
CA TRP A 116 17.63 5.04 1.95
C TRP A 116 17.44 3.70 2.68
N LEU A 117 16.32 3.56 3.37
CA LEU A 117 15.82 2.32 3.96
C LEU A 117 14.49 1.97 3.28
N VAL A 118 14.49 0.85 2.54
CA VAL A 118 13.31 0.34 1.85
C VAL A 118 12.66 -0.74 2.71
N VAL A 119 11.43 -0.50 3.12
CA VAL A 119 10.61 -1.46 3.85
C VAL A 119 9.76 -2.22 2.85
N LEU A 120 10.14 -3.45 2.55
CA LEU A 120 9.48 -4.32 1.58
C LEU A 120 8.43 -5.17 2.29
N GLY A 121 7.22 -5.24 1.76
CA GLY A 121 6.18 -6.11 2.30
C GLY A 121 4.97 -6.26 1.38
N PHE A 122 4.14 -7.26 1.63
CA PHE A 122 2.83 -7.40 0.97
C PHE A 122 1.78 -6.50 1.61
N ALA A 123 1.87 -6.31 2.94
CA ALA A 123 1.00 -5.46 3.73
C ALA A 123 1.80 -4.78 4.85
N PHE A 124 1.25 -3.69 5.39
CA PHE A 124 1.88 -2.85 6.40
C PHE A 124 0.86 -2.47 7.46
N ASP A 125 1.29 -2.36 8.72
CA ASP A 125 0.46 -1.74 9.75
C ASP A 125 0.16 -0.26 9.41
N ASP A 126 -1.06 0.19 9.68
CA ASP A 126 -1.51 1.58 9.42
C ASP A 126 -0.65 2.64 10.14
N ALA A 127 0.05 2.27 11.21
CA ALA A 127 0.89 3.17 11.99
C ALA A 127 2.28 3.42 11.37
N ILE A 128 2.59 2.80 10.22
CA ILE A 128 3.86 2.95 9.53
C ILE A 128 3.71 4.01 8.45
N GLU A 129 4.36 5.15 8.67
CA GLU A 129 4.48 6.24 7.70
C GLU A 129 5.90 6.31 7.14
N ASN A 130 6.00 6.70 5.86
CA ASN A 130 7.23 7.12 5.23
C ASN A 130 7.75 8.38 5.93
N ARG A 131 9.06 8.47 6.14
CA ARG A 131 9.66 9.58 6.87
C ARG A 131 11.14 9.72 6.63
N GLU A 132 11.59 10.96 6.73
CA GLU A 132 12.99 11.31 6.79
C GLU A 132 13.56 11.06 8.19
N GLN A 133 14.78 10.54 8.27
CA GLN A 133 15.50 10.29 9.51
C GLN A 133 16.84 11.01 9.47
N THR A 134 17.00 12.02 10.32
CA THR A 134 18.24 12.79 10.44
C THR A 134 19.04 12.30 11.65
N THR A 135 20.33 12.04 11.42
CA THR A 135 21.30 11.58 12.42
C THR A 135 22.57 12.41 12.34
N ASN A 136 23.48 12.21 13.31
CA ASN A 136 24.80 12.83 13.26
C ASN A 136 25.65 12.37 12.06
N ALA A 137 25.40 11.17 11.52
CA ALA A 137 26.13 10.60 10.38
C ALA A 137 25.55 11.05 9.02
N GLY A 138 24.33 11.58 9.02
CA GLY A 138 23.62 11.98 7.80
C GLY A 138 22.12 11.75 7.91
N THR A 139 21.45 11.98 6.78
CA THR A 139 20.00 11.84 6.63
C THR A 139 19.68 10.71 5.66
N PHE A 140 18.72 9.87 6.02
CA PHE A 140 18.20 8.83 5.14
C PHE A 140 16.68 8.81 5.13
N GLN A 141 16.09 8.38 4.02
CA GLN A 141 14.65 8.21 3.91
C GLN A 141 14.21 6.80 4.29
N VAL A 142 13.05 6.69 4.92
CA VAL A 142 12.37 5.41 5.17
C VAL A 142 11.12 5.38 4.32
N THR A 143 11.04 4.41 3.40
CA THR A 143 9.89 4.30 2.48
C THR A 143 9.35 2.88 2.45
N ARG A 144 8.03 2.76 2.46
CA ARG A 144 7.33 1.50 2.21
C ARG A 144 7.32 1.19 0.71
N ALA A 145 7.56 -0.06 0.37
CA ALA A 145 7.43 -0.56 -0.99
C ALA A 145 6.69 -1.89 -1.00
N ARG A 146 5.57 -1.94 -1.73
CA ARG A 146 4.76 -3.14 -1.92
C ARG A 146 5.49 -4.13 -2.82
N ILE A 147 5.50 -5.39 -2.39
CA ILE A 147 5.98 -6.53 -3.17
C ILE A 147 4.82 -7.07 -4.02
N GLY A 148 5.07 -7.33 -5.30
CA GLY A 148 4.12 -8.00 -6.19
C GLY A 148 3.87 -9.46 -5.80
N GLU A 149 2.62 -9.90 -5.87
CA GLU A 149 2.19 -11.27 -5.50
C GLU A 149 2.81 -12.35 -6.39
N ASP A 150 3.31 -11.98 -7.58
CA ASP A 150 4.02 -12.86 -8.49
C ASP A 150 5.31 -13.44 -7.87
N LEU A 151 5.88 -12.79 -6.86
CA LEU A 151 7.06 -13.27 -6.11
C LEU A 151 6.76 -14.43 -5.15
N LEU A 152 5.48 -14.66 -4.82
CA LEU A 152 5.05 -15.79 -3.99
C LEU A 152 5.02 -17.10 -4.78
N GLN A 153 4.86 -17.04 -6.10
CA GLN A 153 4.68 -18.21 -6.94
C GLN A 153 5.97 -18.61 -7.66
N GLU A 154 6.36 -19.87 -7.49
CA GLU A 154 7.54 -20.40 -8.17
C GLU A 154 7.32 -20.56 -9.68
N GLY A 155 8.24 -20.03 -10.48
CA GLY A 155 8.28 -20.27 -11.93
C GLY A 155 7.62 -19.19 -12.80
N LEU A 156 6.85 -18.24 -12.23
CA LEU A 156 6.34 -17.07 -12.97
C LEU A 156 7.49 -16.17 -13.46
N LEU A 157 8.46 -15.90 -12.59
CA LEU A 157 9.64 -15.08 -12.87
C LEU A 157 10.59 -15.70 -13.93
N LYS A 158 10.51 -17.01 -14.17
CA LYS A 158 11.37 -17.70 -15.16
C LYS A 158 10.99 -17.33 -16.59
N LYS A 159 9.73 -16.97 -16.84
CA LYS A 159 9.24 -16.55 -18.17
C LYS A 159 9.39 -15.06 -18.41
N ASP A 160 9.28 -14.23 -17.37
CA ASP A 160 9.50 -12.79 -17.45
C ASP A 160 10.26 -12.28 -16.22
N LYS A 161 11.55 -12.01 -16.37
CA LYS A 161 12.39 -11.48 -15.28
C LYS A 161 11.97 -10.08 -14.81
N LYS A 162 11.09 -9.39 -15.56
CA LYS A 162 10.51 -8.10 -15.18
C LYS A 162 9.15 -8.21 -14.51
N ALA A 163 8.63 -9.42 -14.29
CA ALA A 163 7.35 -9.62 -13.62
C ALA A 163 7.38 -9.14 -12.17
N ALA A 164 8.51 -9.32 -11.47
CA ALA A 164 8.70 -8.85 -10.10
C ALA A 164 8.46 -7.35 -10.02
N SER A 165 7.42 -6.94 -9.30
CA SER A 165 7.08 -5.53 -9.11
C SER A 165 7.37 -5.10 -7.67
N PHE A 166 8.10 -4.00 -7.55
CA PHE A 166 8.28 -3.29 -6.28
C PHE A 166 7.85 -1.85 -6.51
N VAL A 167 6.81 -1.44 -5.80
CA VAL A 167 6.22 -0.11 -5.98
C VAL A 167 6.17 0.61 -4.64
N THR A 168 6.72 1.82 -4.60
CA THR A 168 6.76 2.65 -3.40
C THR A 168 5.37 3.21 -3.11
N ILE A 169 4.96 3.06 -1.85
CA ILE A 169 3.67 3.54 -1.39
C ILE A 169 3.79 5.03 -1.06
N GLY A 170 2.92 5.85 -1.62
CA GLY A 170 2.83 7.28 -1.31
C GLY A 170 2.16 7.59 0.03
N GLU A 171 2.50 8.71 0.64
CA GLU A 171 1.75 9.28 1.76
C GLU A 171 0.68 10.22 1.23
N PRO A 172 -0.60 10.10 1.65
CA PRO A 172 -1.61 11.02 1.17
C PRO A 172 -1.45 12.40 1.83
N GLU A 173 -1.49 13.43 1.00
CA GLU A 173 -1.51 14.82 1.45
C GLU A 173 -2.96 15.19 1.78
N ILE A 174 -3.22 15.46 3.06
CA ILE A 174 -4.57 15.70 3.57
C ILE A 174 -4.65 17.08 4.23
N ALA A 175 -5.60 17.91 3.78
CA ALA A 175 -5.98 19.14 4.43
C ALA A 175 -7.23 18.96 5.29
N LEU A 176 -7.22 19.58 6.48
CA LEU A 176 -8.36 19.65 7.38
C LEU A 176 -8.95 21.05 7.39
N LEU A 177 -10.11 21.22 6.76
CA LEU A 177 -10.82 22.49 6.64
C LEU A 177 -11.84 22.62 7.78
N ARG A 178 -11.52 23.43 8.80
CA ARG A 178 -12.42 23.65 9.95
C ARG A 178 -13.35 24.82 9.69
N ASP A 179 -14.62 24.62 9.98
CA ASP A 179 -15.64 25.68 9.99
C ASP A 179 -16.12 25.92 11.43
N ALA A 180 -15.62 27.02 12.00
CA ALA A 180 -15.95 27.43 13.35
C ALA A 180 -17.41 27.91 13.51
N ALA A 181 -18.06 28.35 12.43
CA ALA A 181 -19.44 28.84 12.48
C ALA A 181 -20.44 27.68 12.60
N THR A 182 -20.16 26.56 11.94
CA THR A 182 -21.01 25.36 11.98
C THR A 182 -20.55 24.32 12.99
N GLY A 183 -19.33 24.44 13.54
CA GLY A 183 -18.77 23.44 14.45
C GLY A 183 -18.41 22.13 13.74
N THR A 184 -18.09 22.21 12.45
CA THR A 184 -17.77 21.05 11.61
C THR A 184 -16.39 21.18 10.98
N ALA A 185 -15.86 20.07 10.46
CA ALA A 185 -14.67 20.06 9.64
C ALA A 185 -14.83 19.14 8.43
N THR A 186 -14.17 19.50 7.35
CA THR A 186 -14.13 18.74 6.11
C THR A 186 -12.70 18.30 5.84
N VAL A 187 -12.54 17.06 5.41
CA VAL A 187 -11.26 16.51 4.96
C VAL A 187 -11.14 16.71 3.46
N GLU A 188 -10.01 17.24 2.99
CA GLU A 188 -9.68 17.36 1.58
C GLU A 188 -8.41 16.58 1.25
N VAL A 189 -8.48 15.67 0.28
CA VAL A 189 -7.32 14.97 -0.28
C VAL A 189 -6.68 15.85 -1.35
N GLN A 190 -5.43 16.26 -1.14
CA GLN A 190 -4.71 17.18 -2.03
C GLN A 190 -3.75 16.48 -2.98
N GLY A 191 -3.40 15.22 -2.71
CA GLY A 191 -2.53 14.43 -3.57
C GLY A 191 -1.89 13.27 -2.84
N LEU A 192 -0.78 12.79 -3.40
CA LEU A 192 0.11 11.80 -2.79
C LEU A 192 1.54 12.33 -2.82
N ASP A 193 2.27 12.19 -1.73
CA ASP A 193 3.70 12.42 -1.65
C ASP A 193 4.44 11.10 -1.79
N ILE A 194 5.23 10.95 -2.86
CA ILE A 194 5.98 9.73 -3.13
C ILE A 194 7.46 10.05 -3.22
N TRP A 195 8.29 9.21 -2.61
CA TRP A 195 9.73 9.35 -2.68
C TRP A 195 10.25 9.08 -4.11
N ASP A 196 11.11 9.97 -4.61
CA ASP A 196 11.85 9.80 -5.84
C ASP A 196 13.28 9.32 -5.49
N PRO A 197 13.56 8.02 -5.65
CA PRO A 197 14.86 7.47 -5.29
C PRO A 197 15.96 7.81 -6.30
N ILE A 198 15.65 8.44 -7.45
CA ILE A 198 16.66 8.85 -8.44
C ILE A 198 17.15 10.26 -8.15
N ASN A 199 16.21 11.18 -7.89
CA ASN A 199 16.51 12.57 -7.57
C ASN A 199 16.66 12.84 -6.07
N ASN A 200 16.43 11.84 -5.21
CA ASN A 200 16.57 11.91 -3.77
C ASN A 200 15.73 13.05 -3.15
N ARG A 201 14.44 13.09 -3.50
CA ARG A 201 13.48 14.10 -3.03
C ARG A 201 12.08 13.52 -2.89
N LEU A 202 11.24 14.16 -2.08
CA LEU A 202 9.80 13.91 -2.10
C LEU A 202 9.18 14.54 -3.35
N ALA A 203 8.35 13.79 -4.07
CA ALA A 203 7.66 14.24 -5.26
C ALA A 203 6.14 14.20 -5.02
N ALA A 204 5.53 15.38 -5.03
CA ALA A 204 4.08 15.51 -5.00
C ALA A 204 3.47 14.97 -6.30
N ARG A 205 2.39 14.20 -6.15
CA ARG A 205 1.58 13.64 -7.22
C ARG A 205 0.20 14.26 -7.21
N SER A 206 -0.39 14.30 -8.39
CA SER A 206 -1.73 14.84 -8.57
C SER A 206 -2.75 13.93 -7.89
N VAL A 207 -3.86 14.53 -7.43
CA VAL A 207 -5.05 13.79 -7.02
C VAL A 207 -5.61 12.87 -8.12
N GLU A 208 -5.21 13.08 -9.38
CA GLU A 208 -5.58 12.25 -10.53
C GLU A 208 -4.92 10.86 -10.51
N ASP A 209 -3.82 10.68 -9.76
CA ASP A 209 -3.16 9.38 -9.57
C ASP A 209 -3.86 8.52 -8.51
N ILE A 210 -4.91 9.05 -7.88
CA ILE A 210 -5.75 8.37 -6.89
C ILE A 210 -6.96 7.80 -7.62
N VAL A 211 -7.28 6.53 -7.38
CA VAL A 211 -8.49 5.90 -7.94
C VAL A 211 -9.71 6.28 -7.13
N TYR A 212 -9.62 6.09 -5.81
CA TYR A 212 -10.65 6.43 -4.85
C TYR A 212 -10.05 6.52 -3.44
N TRP A 213 -10.79 7.12 -2.53
CA TRP A 213 -10.43 7.22 -1.13
C TRP A 213 -11.63 6.97 -0.24
N ARG A 214 -11.35 6.56 1.00
CA ARG A 214 -12.33 6.20 2.02
C ARG A 214 -12.01 6.95 3.29
N LEU A 215 -13.04 7.24 4.06
CA LEU A 215 -12.92 7.96 5.31
C LEU A 215 -13.66 7.23 6.42
N ASP A 216 -12.98 7.07 7.54
CA ASP A 216 -13.53 6.72 8.84
C ASP A 216 -13.50 7.98 9.70
N ASP A 217 -14.67 8.52 10.03
CA ASP A 217 -14.77 9.75 10.79
C ASP A 217 -14.67 9.51 12.31
N ASP A 218 -14.63 8.26 12.80
CA ASP A 218 -14.58 7.93 14.23
C ASP A 218 -13.60 6.76 14.50
N TYR A 219 -12.34 6.95 14.09
CA TYR A 219 -11.34 5.90 14.08
C TYR A 219 -10.85 5.52 15.49
N ASP A 220 -11.05 4.24 15.85
CA ASP A 220 -10.69 3.66 17.15
C ASP A 220 -9.19 3.31 17.29
N GLY A 221 -8.40 3.45 16.21
CA GLY A 221 -6.97 3.15 16.20
C GLY A 221 -6.64 1.69 15.87
N ALA A 222 -7.64 0.85 15.62
CA ALA A 222 -7.47 -0.58 15.37
C ALA A 222 -8.22 -1.02 14.09
N ASN A 223 -9.49 -0.62 13.94
CA ASN A 223 -10.36 -1.06 12.86
C ASN A 223 -10.75 0.13 11.98
N PHE A 224 -10.50 0.03 10.69
CA PHE A 224 -10.94 1.03 9.73
C PHE A 224 -12.38 0.74 9.30
N LEU A 225 -13.33 1.56 9.75
CA LEU A 225 -14.74 1.46 9.35
C LEU A 225 -15.04 2.48 8.25
N VAL A 226 -15.36 2.00 7.04
CA VAL A 226 -15.69 2.88 5.92
C VAL A 226 -17.01 3.59 6.20
N ARG A 227 -16.96 4.90 6.46
CA ARG A 227 -18.13 5.76 6.67
C ARG A 227 -18.48 6.58 5.43
N GLN A 228 -17.47 7.00 4.69
CA GLN A 228 -17.61 7.71 3.42
C GLN A 228 -16.64 7.13 2.39
N VAL A 229 -17.04 7.15 1.12
CA VAL A 229 -16.22 6.70 -0.01
C VAL A 229 -16.38 7.67 -1.17
N PHE A 230 -15.25 7.99 -1.81
CA PHE A 230 -15.18 8.98 -2.87
C PHE A 230 -14.30 8.47 -4.00
N PHE A 231 -14.83 8.47 -5.21
CA PHE A 231 -14.11 8.15 -6.43
C PHE A 231 -13.50 9.43 -7.01
N CYS A 232 -12.21 9.36 -7.31
CA CYS A 232 -11.44 10.48 -7.84
C CYS A 232 -11.50 10.55 -9.38
N GLY A 233 -11.88 9.44 -10.01
CA GLY A 233 -11.94 9.29 -11.46
C GLY A 233 -10.56 9.04 -12.06
N GLY A 234 -10.21 7.77 -12.29
CA GLY A 234 -9.13 7.40 -13.22
C GLY A 234 -9.43 7.92 -14.64
N GLU A 235 -8.40 8.00 -15.50
CA GLU A 235 -8.42 8.59 -16.87
C GLU A 235 -9.71 9.35 -17.17
N LYS A 236 -9.74 10.65 -16.80
CA LYS A 236 -10.84 11.62 -16.88
C LYS A 236 -11.89 11.40 -17.99
N ASN A 237 -11.49 10.86 -19.14
CA ASN A 237 -12.33 10.58 -20.29
C ASN A 237 -13.25 9.36 -20.15
N GLU A 238 -12.81 8.25 -19.53
CA GLU A 238 -13.66 7.06 -19.37
C GLU A 238 -14.82 7.36 -18.43
N PHE A 239 -14.51 8.06 -17.35
CA PHE A 239 -15.47 8.43 -16.34
C PHE A 239 -16.45 9.52 -16.81
N LYS A 240 -15.96 10.55 -17.54
CA LYS A 240 -16.85 11.56 -18.17
C LYS A 240 -17.77 10.94 -19.22
N LYS A 241 -17.32 9.93 -19.97
CA LYS A 241 -18.17 9.17 -20.92
C LYS A 241 -19.21 8.32 -20.20
N TRP A 242 -18.86 7.70 -19.09
CA TRP A 242 -19.79 6.90 -18.29
C TRP A 242 -20.83 7.78 -17.58
N ARG A 243 -20.41 8.89 -16.98
CA ARG A 243 -21.31 9.93 -16.43
C ARG A 243 -22.22 10.52 -17.52
N ALA A 244 -21.68 10.89 -18.68
CA ALA A 244 -22.49 11.38 -19.80
C ALA A 244 -23.46 10.33 -20.38
N ARG A 245 -23.15 9.03 -20.29
CA ARG A 245 -24.09 7.94 -20.63
C ARG A 245 -25.24 7.85 -19.61
N LEU A 246 -25.01 8.28 -18.38
CA LEU A 246 -26.01 8.37 -17.31
C LEU A 246 -26.74 9.73 -17.23
N ASP A 247 -26.24 10.76 -17.91
CA ASP A 247 -26.90 12.08 -17.92
C ASP A 247 -27.75 12.33 -19.20
N GLY A 248 -27.64 11.47 -20.22
CA GLY A 248 -28.46 11.54 -21.45
C GLY A 248 -29.66 10.59 -21.42
N GLN A 249 -30.68 10.79 -22.27
CA GLN A 249 -31.92 9.97 -22.39
C GLN A 249 -31.74 8.42 -22.47
N ALA A 250 -30.51 7.90 -22.62
CA ALA A 250 -30.18 6.49 -22.42
C ALA A 250 -30.11 6.07 -20.93
N SER A 251 -30.12 7.01 -20.00
CA SER A 251 -29.92 6.77 -18.57
C SER A 251 -31.18 6.44 -17.82
N ALA A 252 -32.34 6.99 -18.19
CA ALA A 252 -33.59 6.60 -17.53
C ALA A 252 -33.89 5.11 -17.78
N SER A 253 -33.57 4.59 -18.97
CA SER A 253 -33.72 3.16 -19.28
C SER A 253 -32.59 2.30 -18.73
N ALA A 254 -31.33 2.76 -18.75
CA ALA A 254 -30.21 2.04 -18.15
C ALA A 254 -30.26 2.02 -16.61
N LYS A 255 -30.68 3.12 -15.98
CA LYS A 255 -30.99 3.25 -14.55
C LYS A 255 -32.15 2.33 -14.21
N LYS A 256 -33.29 2.42 -14.91
CA LYS A 256 -34.42 1.53 -14.69
C LYS A 256 -34.09 0.05 -14.92
N GLN A 257 -33.24 -0.28 -15.89
CA GLN A 257 -32.73 -1.64 -16.08
C GLN A 257 -31.81 -2.06 -14.94
N ALA A 258 -30.88 -1.22 -14.50
CA ALA A 258 -30.01 -1.51 -13.35
C ALA A 258 -30.83 -1.69 -12.06
N GLU A 259 -31.78 -0.79 -11.80
CA GLU A 259 -32.72 -0.86 -10.68
C GLU A 259 -33.59 -2.12 -10.76
N GLN A 260 -34.08 -2.51 -11.94
CA GLN A 260 -34.86 -3.74 -12.13
C GLN A 260 -34.03 -5.03 -12.03
N THR A 261 -32.81 -5.02 -12.59
CA THR A 261 -31.90 -6.18 -12.60
C THR A 261 -31.27 -6.41 -11.23
N LEU A 262 -30.85 -5.34 -10.55
CA LEU A 262 -30.21 -5.40 -9.24
C LEU A 262 -31.20 -5.24 -8.08
N ARG A 263 -32.46 -4.85 -8.36
CA ARG A 263 -33.52 -4.57 -7.36
C ARG A 263 -33.10 -3.51 -6.34
N ILE A 264 -32.58 -2.38 -6.84
CA ILE A 264 -32.14 -1.23 -6.04
C ILE A 264 -32.81 0.05 -6.53
N GLU A 265 -32.82 1.11 -5.72
CA GLU A 265 -33.14 2.47 -6.14
C GLU A 265 -31.84 3.28 -6.23
N LEU A 266 -31.62 4.00 -7.33
CA LEU A 266 -30.42 4.81 -7.54
C LEU A 266 -30.74 6.28 -7.26
N ASP A 267 -30.29 6.78 -6.12
CA ASP A 267 -30.33 8.19 -5.74
C ASP A 267 -29.25 8.97 -6.53
N GLU A 268 -29.67 9.88 -7.40
CA GLU A 268 -28.78 10.70 -8.23
C GLU A 268 -27.95 11.69 -7.40
N ASP A 269 -28.53 12.25 -6.33
CA ASP A 269 -27.81 13.16 -5.44
C ASP A 269 -26.79 12.40 -4.61
N ALA A 270 -27.10 11.16 -4.19
CA ALA A 270 -26.10 10.27 -3.59
C ALA A 270 -24.97 9.95 -4.58
N TRP A 271 -25.30 9.79 -5.86
CA TRP A 271 -24.32 9.48 -6.90
C TRP A 271 -23.35 10.62 -7.17
N GLU A 272 -23.81 11.88 -7.21
CA GLU A 272 -22.93 13.05 -7.34
C GLU A 272 -22.00 13.20 -6.14
N ARG A 273 -22.50 12.88 -4.94
CA ARG A 273 -21.73 12.91 -3.68
C ARG A 273 -20.62 11.86 -3.59
N LEU A 274 -20.67 10.80 -4.40
CA LEU A 274 -19.62 9.78 -4.46
C LEU A 274 -18.35 10.25 -5.17
N TYR A 275 -18.31 11.46 -5.72
CA TYR A 275 -17.15 11.96 -6.45
C TYR A 275 -16.54 13.19 -5.81
N GLY A 276 -15.22 13.25 -5.89
CA GLY A 276 -14.44 14.41 -5.50
C GLY A 276 -13.42 14.11 -4.43
N PHE A 277 -12.82 15.18 -3.95
CA PHE A 277 -11.67 15.14 -3.07
C PHE A 277 -11.97 15.69 -1.68
N ARG A 278 -13.23 16.04 -1.41
CA ARG A 278 -13.69 16.61 -0.15
C ARG A 278 -14.74 15.73 0.50
N SER A 279 -14.60 15.51 1.80
CA SER A 279 -15.57 14.74 2.58
C SER A 279 -16.88 15.50 2.75
N HIS A 280 -17.90 14.81 3.24
CA HIS A 280 -19.01 15.48 3.90
C HIS A 280 -18.53 16.07 5.25
N PRO A 281 -19.22 17.11 5.76
CA PRO A 281 -18.87 17.71 7.04
C PRO A 281 -18.87 16.69 8.18
N ILE A 282 -17.85 16.75 9.02
CA ILE A 282 -17.64 15.90 10.19
C ILE A 282 -17.76 16.79 11.43
N GLU A 283 -18.53 16.35 12.41
CA GLU A 283 -18.67 17.07 13.67
C GLU A 283 -17.33 17.16 14.41
N LEU A 284 -16.94 18.38 14.82
CA LEU A 284 -15.73 18.62 15.59
C LEU A 284 -15.94 18.20 17.05
N ARG A 285 -15.34 17.07 17.43
CA ARG A 285 -15.28 16.61 18.82
C ARG A 285 -13.83 16.53 19.27
N PRO A 286 -13.45 17.12 20.42
CA PRO A 286 -12.06 17.11 20.88
C PRO A 286 -11.50 15.69 20.99
N GLY A 287 -10.36 15.43 20.35
CA GLY A 287 -9.68 14.14 20.43
C GLY A 287 -10.26 13.05 19.54
N ARG A 288 -11.29 13.37 18.74
CA ARG A 288 -11.81 12.47 17.72
C ARG A 288 -10.75 12.24 16.66
N ARG A 289 -10.52 10.98 16.29
CA ARG A 289 -9.60 10.63 15.21
C ARG A 289 -10.37 10.35 13.94
N VAL A 290 -9.83 10.84 12.83
CA VAL A 290 -10.35 10.61 11.49
C VAL A 290 -9.26 9.89 10.71
N ALA A 291 -9.58 8.74 10.13
CA ALA A 291 -8.66 8.00 9.27
C ALA A 291 -9.07 8.16 7.81
N VAL A 292 -8.12 8.52 6.98
CA VAL A 292 -8.28 8.69 5.53
C VAL A 292 -7.45 7.62 4.85
N ARG A 293 -8.09 6.76 4.06
CA ARG A 293 -7.39 5.73 3.29
C ARG A 293 -7.51 6.01 1.80
N VAL A 294 -6.37 6.13 1.14
CA VAL A 294 -6.25 6.44 -0.29
C VAL A 294 -5.76 5.21 -1.03
N ILE A 295 -6.32 4.97 -2.22
CA ILE A 295 -5.93 3.88 -3.11
C ILE A 295 -5.32 4.48 -4.38
N SER A 296 -4.04 4.19 -4.62
CA SER A 296 -3.32 4.66 -5.80
C SER A 296 -3.75 3.89 -7.06
N GLN A 297 -3.43 4.42 -8.24
CA GLN A 297 -3.62 3.71 -9.52
C GLN A 297 -2.88 2.37 -9.63
N PHE A 298 -1.88 2.14 -8.78
CA PHE A 298 -1.16 0.87 -8.70
C PHE A 298 -1.78 -0.10 -7.68
N GLY A 299 -2.91 0.26 -7.10
CA GLY A 299 -3.65 -0.55 -6.13
C GLY A 299 -2.99 -0.59 -4.75
N GLU A 300 -2.11 0.36 -4.45
CA GLU A 300 -1.50 0.50 -3.12
C GLU A 300 -2.45 1.25 -2.21
N GLU A 301 -2.53 0.81 -0.96
CA GLU A 301 -3.33 1.48 0.06
C GLU A 301 -2.41 2.26 1.00
N SER A 302 -2.79 3.49 1.30
CA SER A 302 -2.10 4.32 2.29
C SER A 302 -3.10 5.02 3.20
N THR A 303 -2.85 4.95 4.50
CA THR A 303 -3.74 5.51 5.53
C THR A 303 -3.06 6.68 6.22
N ARG A 304 -3.80 7.77 6.42
CA ARG A 304 -3.39 8.92 7.22
C ARG A 304 -4.42 9.18 8.29
N VAL A 305 -3.98 9.26 9.54
CA VAL A 305 -4.83 9.53 10.69
C VAL A 305 -4.64 10.97 11.15
N LEU A 306 -5.75 11.68 11.31
CA LEU A 306 -5.83 13.04 11.82
C LEU A 306 -6.52 13.05 13.18
N THR A 307 -6.20 14.03 14.02
CA THR A 307 -6.93 14.29 15.27
C THR A 307 -7.65 15.63 15.15
N LEU A 308 -8.96 15.63 15.38
CA LEU A 308 -9.82 16.81 15.37
C LEU A 308 -9.77 17.58 16.69
#